data_AF-A0A919LVY9-F1
#
_entry.id   AF-A0A919LVY9-F1
#
_cell.length_a   1.000
_cell.length_b   1.000
_cell.length_c   1.000
_cell.angle_alpha   90.00
_cell.angle_beta   90.00
_cell.angle_gamma   90.00
#
_symmetry.space_group_name_H-M   'P 1'
#
loop_
_entity.id
_entity.type
_entity.pdbx_description
1 polymer ?
#
loop_
_entity_poly.entity_id
_entity_poly.type
_entity_poly.pdbx_seq_one_letter_code
_entity_poly.pdbx_strand_id
1 'polypeptide(L)'
;MFATSRLWRRTAGEVSASTGIPFDNVNVDRAAYEFVKYPELPAVVVTEGIFGDILSDVLCARARSPALCGSATINPDRRFGSGATALFEPSHGSSPHRAWSRRSNPTGGWLALADLFDWCPDLAPLGLAPRVREALDATYRGGALTYDLATDGTPAVGMDEFNARVLDALDLTRSGLTGAGR
;
A
#
# COMPACT_ATOMS: atom_id res chain seq x y z
N MET A 1 18.93 -21.18 -18.44
CA MET A 1 18.76 -20.13 -17.40
C MET A 1 18.11 -18.92 -18.06
N PHE A 2 16.97 -18.49 -17.55
CA PHE A 2 15.80 -17.96 -18.28
C PHE A 2 16.07 -16.83 -19.28
N ALA A 3 15.72 -17.06 -20.55
CA ALA A 3 15.86 -16.07 -21.63
C ALA A 3 15.03 -14.80 -21.37
N THR A 4 13.89 -14.92 -20.68
CA THR A 4 13.02 -13.83 -20.26
C THR A 4 13.72 -12.90 -19.28
N SER A 5 14.40 -13.42 -18.26
CA SER A 5 15.15 -12.59 -17.31
C SER A 5 16.35 -11.88 -17.96
N ARG A 6 16.99 -12.50 -18.98
CA ARG A 6 18.03 -11.81 -19.78
C ARG A 6 17.45 -10.66 -20.60
N LEU A 7 16.28 -10.86 -21.21
CA LEU A 7 15.56 -9.80 -21.93
C LEU A 7 15.21 -8.66 -20.97
N TRP A 8 14.62 -8.98 -19.81
CA TRP A 8 14.27 -8.00 -18.77
C TRP A 8 15.44 -7.11 -18.38
N ARG A 9 16.60 -7.70 -18.04
CA ARG A 9 17.80 -6.94 -17.66
C ARG A 9 18.30 -6.03 -18.76
N ARG A 10 18.27 -6.49 -20.01
CA ARG A 10 18.67 -5.67 -21.17
C ARG A 10 17.72 -4.50 -21.35
N THR A 11 16.41 -4.74 -21.35
CA THR A 11 15.39 -3.69 -21.49
C THR A 11 15.46 -2.68 -20.35
N ALA A 12 15.66 -3.13 -19.10
CA ALA A 12 15.88 -2.23 -17.96
C ALA A 12 17.13 -1.35 -18.16
N GLY A 13 18.21 -1.92 -18.71
CA GLY A 13 19.41 -1.16 -19.07
C GLY A 13 19.17 -0.09 -20.15
N GLU A 14 18.40 -0.44 -21.19
CA GLU A 14 18.02 0.50 -22.26
C GLU A 14 17.15 1.65 -21.72
N VAL A 15 16.19 1.36 -20.84
CA VAL A 15 15.33 2.37 -20.18
C VAL A 15 16.13 3.24 -19.20
N SER A 16 17.05 2.64 -18.43
CA SER A 16 17.93 3.38 -17.53
C SER A 16 18.83 4.35 -18.32
N ALA A 17 19.40 3.90 -19.44
CA ALA A 17 20.23 4.74 -20.30
C ALA A 17 19.44 5.91 -20.92
N SER A 18 18.16 5.71 -21.26
CA SER A 18 17.32 6.78 -21.85
C SER A 18 16.77 7.76 -20.81
N THR A 19 16.57 7.32 -19.57
CA THR A 19 16.01 8.14 -18.48
C THR A 19 17.06 8.74 -17.54
N GLY A 20 18.28 8.21 -17.55
CA GLY A 20 19.35 8.58 -16.61
C GLY A 20 19.13 8.08 -15.18
N ILE A 21 18.09 7.27 -14.94
CA ILE A 21 17.77 6.73 -13.61
C ILE A 21 18.67 5.50 -13.36
N PRO A 22 19.52 5.50 -12.32
CA PRO A 22 20.39 4.37 -12.01
C PRO A 22 19.56 3.19 -11.48
N PHE A 23 20.04 1.97 -11.71
CA PHE A 23 19.42 0.76 -11.19
C PHE A 23 20.48 -0.32 -10.90
N ASP A 24 20.16 -1.20 -9.95
CA ASP A 24 20.93 -2.39 -9.62
C ASP A 24 20.19 -3.66 -10.03
N ASN A 25 20.93 -4.65 -10.53
CA ASN A 25 20.38 -5.95 -10.86
C ASN A 25 20.59 -6.93 -9.71
N VAL A 26 19.49 -7.42 -9.14
CA VAL A 26 19.51 -8.40 -8.05
C VAL A 26 18.78 -9.67 -8.52
N ASN A 27 19.31 -10.85 -8.17
CA ASN A 27 18.58 -12.10 -8.40
C ASN A 27 17.40 -12.21 -7.41
N VAL A 28 16.29 -12.80 -7.85
CA VAL A 28 15.05 -12.86 -7.04
C VAL A 28 15.22 -13.58 -5.70
N ASP A 29 16.05 -14.63 -5.66
CA ASP A 29 16.39 -15.38 -4.45
C ASP A 29 17.16 -14.53 -3.44
N ARG A 30 18.16 -13.78 -3.93
CA ARG A 30 18.91 -12.81 -3.14
C ARG A 30 18.00 -11.67 -2.64
N ALA A 31 17.12 -11.15 -3.48
CA ALA A 31 16.18 -10.10 -3.10
C ALA A 31 15.25 -10.58 -1.96
N ALA A 32 14.68 -11.78 -2.09
CA ALA A 32 13.84 -12.37 -1.04
C ALA A 32 14.61 -12.54 0.29
N TYR A 33 15.86 -13.00 0.24
CA TYR A 33 16.72 -13.10 1.42
C TYR A 33 16.97 -11.72 2.06
N GLU A 34 17.37 -10.73 1.27
CA GLU A 34 17.67 -9.36 1.75
C GLU A 34 16.44 -8.70 2.37
N PHE A 35 15.26 -8.87 1.74
CA PHE A 35 13.98 -8.37 2.24
C PHE A 35 13.56 -8.99 3.56
N VAL A 36 14.08 -10.15 3.97
CA VAL A 36 13.81 -10.69 5.31
C VAL A 36 14.93 -10.31 6.28
N LYS A 37 16.18 -10.32 5.80
CA LYS A 37 17.36 -10.23 6.65
C LYS A 37 17.71 -8.82 7.11
N TYR A 38 17.61 -7.82 6.22
CA TYR A 38 18.15 -6.48 6.47
C TYR A 38 17.04 -5.47 6.71
N PRO A 39 17.21 -4.49 7.63
CA PRO A 39 16.21 -3.46 7.92
C PRO A 39 15.95 -2.54 6.71
N GLU A 40 17.01 -2.24 5.96
CA GLU A 40 16.95 -1.35 4.81
C GLU A 40 16.31 -2.05 3.61
N LEU A 41 15.38 -1.36 2.96
CA LEU A 41 14.70 -1.82 1.75
C LEU A 41 15.04 -0.88 0.59
N PRO A 42 15.10 -1.38 -0.66
CA PRO A 42 15.21 -0.51 -1.82
C PRO A 42 14.00 0.41 -1.93
N ALA A 43 14.21 1.63 -2.44
CA ALA A 43 13.13 2.58 -2.61
C ALA A 43 12.06 2.12 -3.62
N VAL A 44 12.49 1.46 -4.71
CA VAL A 44 11.61 0.94 -5.75
C VAL A 44 12.14 -0.41 -6.23
N VAL A 45 11.23 -1.37 -6.43
CA VAL A 45 11.52 -2.69 -6.99
C VAL A 45 10.69 -2.85 -8.26
N VAL A 46 11.33 -3.28 -9.35
CA VAL A 46 10.66 -3.54 -10.63
C VAL A 46 11.02 -4.96 -11.07
N THR A 47 10.02 -5.82 -11.25
CA THR A 47 10.22 -7.24 -11.56
C THR A 47 9.09 -7.79 -12.42
N GLU A 48 9.28 -8.99 -13.00
CA GLU A 48 8.25 -9.71 -13.74
C GLU A 48 7.14 -10.23 -12.81
N GLY A 49 5.94 -10.48 -13.38
CA GLY A 49 4.71 -10.70 -12.62
C GLY A 49 4.80 -11.76 -11.52
N ILE A 50 5.29 -12.96 -11.82
CA ILE A 50 5.35 -14.05 -10.82
C ILE A 50 6.33 -13.75 -9.68
N PHE A 51 7.44 -13.06 -9.97
CA PHE A 51 8.38 -12.64 -8.93
C PHE A 51 7.83 -11.47 -8.14
N GLY A 52 7.06 -10.58 -8.78
CA GLY A 52 6.33 -9.51 -8.12
C GLY A 52 5.37 -10.06 -7.08
N ASP A 53 4.51 -10.99 -7.46
CA ASP A 53 3.54 -11.67 -6.60
C ASP A 53 4.18 -12.27 -5.33
N ILE A 54 5.28 -13.02 -5.51
CA ILE A 54 6.01 -13.64 -4.40
C ILE A 54 6.69 -12.58 -3.51
N LEU A 55 7.41 -11.62 -4.11
CA LEU A 55 8.17 -10.63 -3.35
C LEU A 55 7.27 -9.62 -2.61
N SER A 56 6.11 -9.26 -3.18
CA SER A 56 5.14 -8.39 -2.51
C SER A 56 4.58 -9.05 -1.25
N ASP A 57 4.29 -10.36 -1.30
CA ASP A 57 3.83 -11.10 -0.13
C ASP A 57 4.91 -11.21 0.96
N VAL A 58 6.18 -11.41 0.57
CA VAL A 58 7.30 -11.39 1.53
C VAL A 58 7.39 -10.04 2.24
N LEU A 59 7.23 -8.94 1.52
CA LEU A 59 7.25 -7.59 2.10
C LEU A 59 6.02 -7.32 2.98
N CYS A 60 4.84 -7.79 2.60
CA CYS A 60 3.64 -7.68 3.42
C CYS A 60 3.72 -8.52 4.70
N ALA A 61 4.32 -9.72 4.63
CA ALA A 61 4.63 -10.51 5.82
C ALA A 61 5.64 -9.81 6.74
N ARG A 62 6.64 -9.15 6.17
CA ARG A 62 7.58 -8.31 6.93
C ARG A 62 6.89 -7.11 7.58
N ALA A 63 5.89 -6.52 6.93
CA ALA A 63 5.02 -5.50 7.51
C ALA A 63 4.12 -6.04 8.64
N ARG A 64 4.23 -7.35 8.97
CA ARG A 64 3.47 -8.14 9.96
C ARG A 64 2.10 -8.62 9.49
N SER A 65 1.47 -7.94 8.55
CA SER A 65 0.17 -8.35 8.02
C SER A 65 -0.04 -7.85 6.59
N PRO A 66 -0.54 -8.69 5.68
CA PRO A 66 -0.96 -8.25 4.35
C PRO A 66 -2.13 -7.26 4.40
N ALA A 67 -2.86 -7.19 5.52
CA ALA A 67 -3.91 -6.22 5.68
C ALA A 67 -3.41 -4.77 5.90
N LEU A 68 -2.10 -4.61 6.11
CA LEU A 68 -1.43 -3.31 6.16
C LEU A 68 -0.98 -2.82 4.79
N CYS A 69 -1.17 -3.62 3.73
CA CYS A 69 -0.76 -3.29 2.37
C CYS A 69 -1.97 -2.87 1.52
N GLY A 70 -1.86 -1.70 0.88
CA GLY A 70 -2.70 -1.31 -0.25
C GLY A 70 -1.97 -1.56 -1.57
N SER A 71 -2.73 -1.68 -2.66
CA SER A 71 -2.19 -1.87 -4.01
C SER A 71 -2.94 -1.05 -5.05
N ALA A 72 -2.25 -0.75 -6.14
CA ALA A 72 -2.81 -0.05 -7.29
C ALA A 72 -2.38 -0.73 -8.61
N THR A 73 -3.35 -1.00 -9.48
CA THR A 73 -3.12 -1.40 -10.87
C THR A 73 -3.43 -0.21 -11.76
N ILE A 74 -2.41 0.32 -12.43
CA ILE A 74 -2.50 1.56 -13.21
C ILE A 74 -2.36 1.27 -14.71
N ASN A 75 -3.29 1.78 -15.52
CA ASN A 75 -3.11 1.81 -16.97
C ASN A 75 -2.27 3.05 -17.36
N PRO A 76 -1.06 2.88 -17.94
CA PRO A 76 -0.17 4.00 -18.26
C PRO A 76 -0.75 4.95 -19.33
N ASP A 77 -1.66 4.46 -20.19
CA ASP A 77 -2.23 5.28 -21.26
C ASP A 77 -3.24 6.32 -20.76
N ARG A 78 -3.70 6.18 -19.49
CA ARG A 78 -4.57 7.14 -18.76
C ARG A 78 -5.78 7.67 -19.54
N ARG A 79 -6.23 6.98 -20.59
CA ARG A 79 -7.37 7.41 -21.41
C ARG A 79 -8.65 7.23 -20.61
N PHE A 80 -9.07 8.30 -19.95
CA PHE A 80 -10.35 8.38 -19.28
C PHE A 80 -11.47 8.04 -20.26
N GLY A 81 -12.30 7.05 -19.91
CA GLY A 81 -13.47 6.67 -20.70
C GLY A 81 -13.27 5.53 -21.72
N SER A 82 -12.08 4.94 -21.85
CA SER A 82 -11.86 3.76 -22.73
C SER A 82 -11.81 2.40 -21.98
N GLY A 83 -12.16 2.38 -20.69
CA GLY A 83 -12.06 1.20 -19.81
C GLY A 83 -11.70 1.61 -18.38
N ALA A 84 -11.25 0.66 -17.54
CA ALA A 84 -10.73 0.96 -16.20
C ALA A 84 -9.34 1.63 -16.31
N THR A 85 -9.25 2.90 -15.90
CA THR A 85 -8.01 3.71 -15.94
C THR A 85 -7.03 3.31 -14.82
N ALA A 86 -7.56 2.94 -13.66
CA ALA A 86 -6.82 2.44 -12.51
C ALA A 86 -7.77 1.65 -11.58
N LEU A 87 -7.21 0.71 -10.82
CA LEU A 87 -7.87 -0.02 -9.74
C LEU A 87 -7.03 0.15 -8.47
N PHE A 88 -7.68 0.52 -7.38
CA PHE A 88 -7.07 0.62 -6.05
C PHE A 88 -7.78 -0.35 -5.12
N GLU A 89 -7.03 -1.23 -4.48
CA GLU A 89 -7.59 -2.31 -3.65
C GLU A 89 -6.63 -2.70 -2.52
N PRO A 90 -7.13 -3.25 -1.40
CA PRO A 90 -6.27 -3.88 -0.41
C PRO A 90 -5.52 -5.08 -1.02
N SER A 91 -4.27 -5.30 -0.62
CA SER A 91 -3.49 -6.42 -1.16
C SER A 91 -3.91 -7.79 -0.63
N HIS A 92 -4.65 -7.84 0.49
CA HIS A 92 -5.08 -9.10 1.08
C HIS A 92 -6.32 -9.69 0.38
N GLY A 93 -6.42 -11.02 0.38
CA GLY A 93 -7.60 -11.73 -0.13
C GLY A 93 -8.83 -11.64 0.78
N SER A 94 -9.92 -12.28 0.33
CA SER A 94 -11.25 -12.20 0.95
C SER A 94 -11.39 -12.87 2.33
N SER A 95 -10.46 -13.74 2.72
CA SER A 95 -10.51 -14.52 3.98
C SER A 95 -11.92 -15.09 4.29
N PRO A 96 -12.45 -16.02 3.48
CA PRO A 96 -13.87 -16.42 3.53
C PRO A 96 -14.32 -16.94 4.90
N HIS A 97 -13.44 -17.60 5.65
CA HIS A 97 -13.70 -18.12 7.00
C HIS A 97 -13.94 -17.02 8.05
N ARG A 98 -13.58 -15.76 7.76
CA ARG A 98 -13.82 -14.59 8.61
C ARG A 98 -14.89 -13.65 8.06
N ALA A 99 -15.55 -14.00 6.96
CA ALA A 99 -16.66 -13.21 6.43
C ALA A 99 -17.71 -12.97 7.52
N TRP A 100 -18.32 -11.78 7.53
CA TRP A 100 -19.37 -11.37 8.48
C TRP A 100 -18.96 -11.28 9.96
N SER A 101 -17.69 -11.54 10.30
CA SER A 101 -17.21 -11.46 11.69
C SER A 101 -16.95 -10.05 12.19
N ARG A 102 -16.89 -9.06 11.28
CA ARG A 102 -16.47 -7.67 11.55
C ARG A 102 -15.09 -7.55 12.22
N ARG A 103 -14.19 -8.50 11.96
CA ARG A 103 -12.82 -8.53 12.51
C ARG A 103 -11.74 -8.18 11.51
N SER A 104 -12.03 -8.01 10.23
CA SER A 104 -11.02 -7.68 9.22
C SER A 104 -10.29 -6.37 9.55
N ASN A 105 -8.99 -6.33 9.27
CA ASN A 105 -8.22 -5.11 9.35
C ASN A 105 -8.47 -4.28 8.08
N PRO A 106 -9.05 -3.06 8.19
CA PRO A 106 -9.45 -2.26 7.03
C PRO A 106 -8.31 -1.41 6.45
N THR A 107 -7.09 -1.50 6.99
CA THR A 107 -5.99 -0.57 6.68
C THR A 107 -5.63 -0.54 5.20
N GLY A 108 -5.49 -1.71 4.55
CA GLY A 108 -5.19 -1.78 3.12
C GLY A 108 -6.22 -1.06 2.25
N GLY A 109 -7.50 -1.11 2.65
CA GLY A 109 -8.57 -0.37 1.97
C GLY A 109 -8.46 1.15 2.16
N TRP A 110 -8.12 1.61 3.37
CA TRP A 110 -7.86 3.03 3.62
C TRP A 110 -6.63 3.55 2.87
N LEU A 111 -5.56 2.76 2.79
CA LEU A 111 -4.36 3.12 2.02
C LEU A 111 -4.66 3.15 0.52
N ALA A 112 -5.41 2.17 0.00
CA ALA A 112 -5.88 2.18 -1.39
C ALA A 112 -6.73 3.42 -1.70
N LEU A 113 -7.60 3.85 -0.76
CA LEU A 113 -8.37 5.09 -0.90
C LEU A 113 -7.46 6.33 -0.89
N ALA A 114 -6.44 6.37 -0.02
CA ALA A 114 -5.47 7.45 -0.01
C ALA A 114 -4.70 7.54 -1.34
N ASP A 115 -4.30 6.40 -1.90
CA ASP A 115 -3.62 6.34 -3.19
C ASP A 115 -4.52 6.79 -4.34
N LEU A 116 -5.81 6.44 -4.29
CA LEU A 116 -6.82 6.94 -5.23
C LEU A 116 -6.94 8.46 -5.17
N PHE A 117 -6.99 9.04 -3.96
CA PHE A 117 -7.07 10.49 -3.79
C PHE A 117 -5.85 11.21 -4.37
N ASP A 118 -4.65 10.67 -4.17
CA ASP A 118 -3.41 11.26 -4.68
C ASP A 118 -3.27 11.10 -6.20
N TRP A 119 -3.67 9.95 -6.73
CA TRP A 119 -3.52 9.64 -8.15
C TRP A 119 -4.56 10.34 -9.04
N CYS A 120 -5.77 10.57 -8.54
CA CYS A 120 -6.85 11.19 -9.31
C CYS A 120 -6.67 12.72 -9.39
N PRO A 121 -6.51 13.32 -10.58
CA PRO A 121 -6.23 14.75 -10.72
C PRO A 121 -7.30 15.68 -10.14
N ASP A 122 -8.57 15.26 -10.14
CA ASP A 122 -9.68 16.05 -9.60
C ASP A 122 -9.76 15.98 -8.06
N LEU A 123 -9.14 14.97 -7.45
CA LEU A 123 -9.18 14.73 -6.00
C LEU A 123 -7.87 15.12 -5.31
N ALA A 124 -6.73 15.04 -6.00
CA ALA A 124 -5.43 15.36 -5.44
C ALA A 124 -5.36 16.78 -4.82
N PRO A 125 -5.96 17.83 -5.43
CA PRO A 125 -5.97 19.17 -4.84
C PRO A 125 -6.71 19.27 -3.49
N LEU A 126 -7.55 18.29 -3.14
CA LEU A 126 -8.25 18.27 -1.85
C LEU A 126 -7.33 17.91 -0.67
N GLY A 127 -6.13 17.39 -0.93
CA GLY A 127 -5.16 17.03 0.11
C GLY A 127 -5.63 15.92 1.05
N LEU A 128 -6.52 15.03 0.58
CA LEU A 128 -7.11 13.97 1.41
C LEU A 128 -6.16 12.80 1.65
N ALA A 129 -5.28 12.48 0.70
CA ALA A 129 -4.33 11.39 0.80
C ALA A 129 -3.42 11.47 2.06
N PRO A 130 -2.71 12.59 2.32
CA PRO A 130 -1.90 12.72 3.53
C PRO A 130 -2.76 12.69 4.81
N ARG A 131 -3.97 13.26 4.79
CA ARG A 131 -4.88 13.25 5.95
C ARG A 131 -5.34 11.85 6.33
N VAL A 132 -5.66 11.00 5.35
CA VAL A 132 -6.00 9.59 5.59
C VAL A 132 -4.82 8.83 6.18
N ARG A 133 -3.60 9.05 5.65
CA ARG A 133 -2.37 8.42 6.16
C ARG A 133 -2.08 8.86 7.60
N GLU A 134 -2.20 10.15 7.91
CA GLU A 134 -2.06 10.70 9.26
C GLU A 134 -3.11 10.16 10.24
N ALA A 135 -4.35 9.99 9.79
CA ALA A 135 -5.43 9.44 10.60
C ALA A 135 -5.22 7.95 10.94
N LEU A 136 -4.75 7.15 9.97
CA LEU A 136 -4.34 5.76 10.22
C LEU A 136 -3.19 5.70 11.24
N ASP A 137 -2.18 6.53 11.04
CA ASP A 137 -1.05 6.67 11.95
C ASP A 137 -1.49 7.02 13.38
N ALA A 138 -2.37 8.02 13.53
CA ALA A 138 -2.94 8.41 14.82
C ALA A 138 -3.75 7.27 15.46
N THR A 139 -4.50 6.52 14.65
CA THR A 139 -5.29 5.36 15.09
C THR A 139 -4.39 4.27 15.67
N TYR A 140 -3.29 3.95 15.00
CA TYR A 140 -2.29 3.00 15.50
C TYR A 140 -1.53 3.50 16.72
N ARG A 141 -1.12 4.77 16.77
CA ARG A 141 -0.50 5.38 17.97
C ARG A 141 -1.44 5.38 19.17
N GLY A 142 -2.75 5.47 18.92
CA GLY A 142 -3.81 5.30 19.93
C GLY A 142 -4.07 3.85 20.36
N GLY A 143 -3.25 2.90 19.91
CA GLY A 143 -3.30 1.49 20.35
C GLY A 143 -4.38 0.65 19.68
N ALA A 144 -4.99 1.10 18.58
CA ALA A 144 -5.97 0.30 17.86
C ALA A 144 -5.28 -0.81 17.06
N LEU A 145 -5.23 -2.02 17.62
CA LEU A 145 -4.68 -3.20 16.96
C LEU A 145 -5.80 -4.17 16.60
N THR A 146 -5.86 -4.60 15.35
CA THR A 146 -6.80 -5.64 14.89
C THR A 146 -6.24 -7.04 15.16
N TYR A 147 -7.06 -8.08 14.94
CA TYR A 147 -6.73 -9.48 15.30
C TYR A 147 -5.40 -10.02 14.74
N ASP A 148 -4.97 -9.49 13.59
CA ASP A 148 -3.76 -9.86 12.85
C ASP A 148 -2.50 -9.17 13.40
N LEU A 149 -2.66 -8.14 14.23
CA LEU A 149 -1.56 -7.35 14.80
C LEU A 149 -1.46 -7.48 16.32
N ALA A 150 -2.59 -7.74 16.99
CA ALA A 150 -2.66 -7.99 18.41
C ALA A 150 -1.87 -9.24 18.79
N THR A 151 -1.04 -9.13 19.83
CA THR A 151 -0.28 -10.24 20.41
C THR A 151 -0.99 -10.78 21.66
N ASP A 152 -0.53 -11.91 22.18
CA ASP A 152 -1.03 -12.47 23.44
C ASP A 152 -1.02 -11.41 24.56
N GLY A 153 -2.19 -11.23 25.18
CA GLY A 153 -2.39 -10.24 26.24
C GLY A 153 -2.80 -8.83 25.77
N THR A 154 -2.80 -8.54 24.46
CA THR A 154 -3.27 -7.26 23.92
C THR A 154 -4.66 -7.41 23.32
N PRO A 155 -5.68 -6.66 23.78
CA PRO A 155 -7.01 -6.70 23.20
C PRO A 155 -7.00 -6.26 21.73
N ALA A 156 -7.69 -7.01 20.87
CA ALA A 156 -7.91 -6.63 19.48
C ALA A 156 -9.20 -5.81 19.35
N VAL A 157 -9.14 -4.70 18.62
CA VAL A 157 -10.33 -3.93 18.23
C VAL A 157 -11.03 -4.56 17.02
N GLY A 158 -12.34 -4.37 16.94
CA GLY A 158 -13.13 -4.76 15.76
C GLY A 158 -12.94 -3.79 14.59
N MET A 159 -13.37 -4.20 13.40
CA MET A 159 -13.33 -3.37 12.18
C MET A 159 -14.09 -2.05 12.36
N ASP A 160 -15.29 -2.11 12.95
CA ASP A 160 -16.15 -0.93 13.14
C ASP A 160 -15.49 0.09 14.09
N GLU A 161 -14.91 -0.39 15.19
CA GLU A 161 -14.19 0.45 16.14
C GLU A 161 -12.93 1.06 15.50
N PHE A 162 -12.17 0.27 14.74
CA PHE A 162 -11.00 0.76 14.01
C PHE A 162 -11.40 1.88 13.03
N ASN A 163 -12.44 1.67 12.22
CA ASN A 163 -12.93 2.67 11.27
C ASN A 163 -13.45 3.92 11.98
N ALA A 164 -14.16 3.78 13.10
CA ALA A 164 -14.61 4.91 13.89
C ALA A 164 -13.43 5.77 14.36
N ARG A 165 -12.34 5.16 14.86
CA ARG A 165 -11.13 5.88 15.26
C ARG A 165 -10.43 6.59 14.09
N VAL A 166 -10.40 5.98 12.91
CA VAL A 166 -9.88 6.64 11.69
C VAL A 166 -10.73 7.86 11.33
N LEU A 167 -12.05 7.74 11.35
CA LEU A 167 -12.96 8.84 11.07
C LEU A 167 -12.84 9.96 12.12
N ASP A 168 -12.76 9.62 13.40
CA ASP A 168 -12.52 10.59 14.47
C ASP A 168 -11.19 11.32 14.26
N ALA A 169 -10.12 10.60 13.90
CA ALA A 169 -8.82 11.20 13.60
C ALA A 169 -8.86 12.11 12.35
N LEU A 170 -9.70 11.81 11.36
CA LEU A 170 -9.96 12.69 10.21
C LEU A 170 -10.74 13.95 10.62
N ASP A 171 -11.67 13.86 11.56
CA ASP A 171 -12.53 14.96 12.03
C ASP A 171 -11.91 15.85 13.11
N LEU A 172 -10.88 15.37 13.84
CA LEU A 172 -10.08 16.15 14.80
C LEU A 172 -9.24 17.28 14.16
N THR A 173 -9.33 17.48 12.84
CA THR A 173 -8.79 18.65 12.12
C THR A 173 -9.82 19.73 11.75
N ARG A 174 -11.08 19.66 12.22
CA ARG A 174 -12.01 20.81 12.11
C ARG A 174 -11.60 22.05 12.91
N SER A 175 -10.49 22.02 13.65
CA SER A 175 -9.86 23.18 14.27
C SER A 175 -8.90 23.96 13.35
N GLY A 176 -8.67 23.52 12.10
CA GLY A 176 -7.73 24.17 11.16
C GLY A 176 -8.35 24.78 9.89
N LEU A 177 -9.65 24.58 9.62
CA LEU A 177 -10.30 24.97 8.36
C LEU A 177 -11.29 26.16 8.48
N THR A 178 -11.26 26.92 9.57
CA THR A 178 -12.01 28.19 9.73
C THR A 178 -11.11 29.42 9.86
N GLY A 179 -9.84 29.32 9.48
CA GLY A 179 -8.83 30.39 9.62
C GLY A 179 -8.24 30.91 8.31
N ALA A 180 -8.99 30.96 7.21
CA ALA A 180 -8.60 31.72 6.02
C ALA A 180 -9.84 32.06 5.18
N GLY A 181 -10.29 33.30 5.26
CA GLY A 181 -11.20 33.90 4.28
C GLY A 181 -12.68 33.92 4.65
N ARG A 182 -13.04 34.82 5.56
CA ARG A 182 -13.96 35.93 5.29
C ARG A 182 -13.86 36.97 6.40
#